data_AF-A0A8H8MC12-F1
#
_entry.id   AF-A0A8H8MC12-F1
#
_cell.length_a   1.000
_cell.length_b   1.000
_cell.length_c   1.000
_cell.angle_alpha   90.00
_cell.angle_beta   90.00
_cell.angle_gamma   90.00
#
_symmetry.space_group_name_H-M   'P 1'
#
loop_
_entity.id
_entity.type
_entity.pdbx_description
1 polymer ?
#
loop_
_entity_poly.entity_id
_entity_poly.type
_entity_poly.pdbx_seq_one_letter_code
_entity_poly.pdbx_strand_id
1 'polypeptide(L)'
;METYIALAEGDPRRRALEMQYGKKNLERMAAEYVQEKENEVWLKERTMACPGCNTNVEKSHGCNHMTCARCAVHFCYRCGTKLRAESPYKHFEQPGSCYGKLFDYDPATWEPAEGDLLRLAFE
;
A
#
# COMPACT_ATOMS: atom_id res chain seq x y z
N MET A 1 -18.77 12.71 11.47
CA MET A 1 -17.55 13.54 11.53
C MET A 1 -17.26 14.20 10.19
N GLU A 2 -17.47 13.50 9.07
CA GLU A 2 -17.42 14.08 7.71
C GLU A 2 -18.13 15.44 7.60
N THR A 3 -19.37 15.54 8.09
CA THR A 3 -20.17 16.77 8.07
C THR A 3 -19.54 17.91 8.87
N TYR A 4 -18.84 17.60 9.96
CA TYR A 4 -18.14 18.61 10.78
C TYR A 4 -16.84 19.06 10.12
N ILE A 5 -16.07 18.13 9.57
CA ILE A 5 -14.79 18.39 8.87
C ILE A 5 -15.01 19.18 7.58
N ALA A 6 -16.12 18.94 6.87
CA ALA A 6 -16.46 19.64 5.64
C ALA A 6 -16.87 21.11 5.85
N LEU A 7 -17.18 21.53 7.09
CA LEU A 7 -17.56 22.90 7.39
C LEU A 7 -16.32 23.73 7.74
N ALA A 8 -16.21 24.91 7.13
CA ALA A 8 -15.15 25.86 7.43
C ALA A 8 -15.18 26.33 8.89
N GLU A 9 -14.02 26.70 9.43
CA GLU A 9 -13.95 27.31 10.75
C GLU A 9 -14.79 28.61 10.78
N GLY A 10 -15.59 28.77 11.83
CA GLY A 10 -16.48 29.92 11.97
C GLY A 10 -17.85 29.82 11.27
N ASP A 11 -18.10 28.77 10.46
CA ASP A 11 -19.42 28.51 9.89
C ASP A 11 -20.48 28.41 11.01
N PRO A 12 -21.65 29.09 10.91
CA PRO A 12 -22.69 29.03 11.93
C PRO A 12 -23.14 27.60 12.27
N ARG A 13 -23.16 26.69 11.28
CA ARG A 13 -23.51 25.28 11.47
C ARG A 13 -22.44 24.54 12.25
N ARG A 14 -21.16 24.85 11.99
CA ARG A 14 -20.03 24.30 12.75
C ARG A 14 -20.06 24.77 14.19
N ARG A 15 -20.30 26.07 14.42
CA ARG A 15 -20.45 26.64 15.77
C ARG A 15 -21.63 26.03 16.53
N ALA A 16 -22.75 25.81 15.87
CA ALA A 16 -23.91 25.14 16.49
C ALA A 16 -23.56 23.72 16.95
N LEU A 17 -22.84 22.95 16.11
CA LEU A 17 -22.34 21.62 16.49
C LEU A 17 -21.35 21.70 17.67
N GLU A 18 -20.41 22.64 17.64
CA GLU A 18 -19.43 22.85 18.72
C GLU A 18 -20.08 23.24 20.05
N MET A 19 -21.16 24.01 20.02
CA MET A 19 -21.94 24.36 21.20
C MET A 19 -22.74 23.16 21.72
N GLN A 20 -23.31 22.35 20.83
CA GLN A 20 -24.13 21.19 21.19
C GLN A 20 -23.29 20.03 21.77
N TYR A 21 -22.15 19.72 21.15
CA TYR A 21 -21.36 18.52 21.46
C TYR A 21 -20.00 18.82 22.11
N GLY A 22 -19.65 20.10 22.25
CA GLY A 22 -18.38 20.57 22.80
C GLY A 22 -17.26 20.61 21.75
N LYS A 23 -16.68 21.79 21.52
CA LYS A 23 -15.60 22.02 20.54
C LYS A 23 -14.46 21.00 20.66
N LYS A 24 -13.85 20.86 21.85
CA LYS A 24 -12.73 19.93 22.08
C LYS A 24 -13.06 18.48 21.79
N ASN A 25 -14.30 18.05 22.07
CA ASN A 25 -14.72 16.68 21.80
C ASN A 25 -14.86 16.43 20.30
N LEU A 26 -15.48 17.37 19.56
CA LEU A 26 -15.58 17.29 18.11
C LEU A 26 -14.21 17.37 17.43
N GLU A 27 -13.30 18.22 17.90
CA GLU A 27 -11.92 18.29 17.38
C GLU A 27 -11.19 16.96 17.56
N ARG A 28 -11.28 16.33 18.74
CA ARG A 28 -10.70 15.00 18.99
C ARG A 28 -11.31 13.94 18.06
N MET A 29 -12.64 13.87 17.98
CA MET A 29 -13.32 12.90 17.11
C MET A 29 -13.04 13.14 15.62
N ALA A 30 -12.88 14.40 15.21
CA ALA A 30 -12.50 14.76 13.85
C ALA A 30 -11.06 14.33 13.53
N ALA A 31 -10.12 14.57 14.46
CA ALA A 31 -8.75 14.12 14.32
C ALA A 31 -8.66 12.58 14.22
N GLU A 32 -9.32 11.87 15.13
CA GLU A 32 -9.41 10.39 15.08
C GLU A 32 -9.99 9.90 13.75
N TYR A 33 -11.06 10.54 13.25
CA TYR A 33 -11.67 10.20 11.98
C TYR A 33 -10.72 10.40 10.79
N VAL A 34 -10.00 11.53 10.74
CA VAL A 34 -9.02 11.81 9.68
C VAL A 34 -7.91 10.76 9.71
N GLN A 35 -7.36 10.46 10.89
CA GLN A 35 -6.32 9.45 11.06
C GLN A 35 -6.79 8.06 10.61
N GLU A 36 -8.02 7.65 10.96
CA GLU A 36 -8.61 6.39 10.48
C GLU A 36 -8.65 6.35 8.94
N LYS A 37 -9.08 7.43 8.30
CA LYS A 37 -9.14 7.52 6.82
C LYS A 37 -7.76 7.48 6.17
N GLU A 38 -6.78 8.15 6.74
CA GLU A 38 -5.40 8.08 6.27
C GLU A 38 -4.85 6.65 6.41
N ASN A 39 -5.13 5.98 7.52
CA ASN A 39 -4.73 4.59 7.75
C ASN A 39 -5.41 3.63 6.75
N GLU A 40 -6.71 3.80 6.47
CA GLU A 40 -7.44 3.01 5.46
C GLU A 40 -6.78 3.14 4.07
N VAL A 41 -6.44 4.36 3.66
CA VAL A 41 -5.77 4.64 2.38
C VAL A 41 -4.38 4.01 2.37
N TRP A 42 -3.60 4.20 3.44
CA TRP A 42 -2.26 3.63 3.56
C TRP A 42 -2.28 2.11 3.43
N LEU A 43 -3.16 1.42 4.18
CA LEU A 43 -3.30 -0.03 4.11
C LEU A 43 -3.65 -0.48 2.68
N LYS A 44 -4.57 0.22 2.01
CA LYS A 44 -4.98 -0.13 0.64
C LYS A 44 -3.85 0.01 -0.38
N GLU A 45 -3.02 1.04 -0.24
CA GLU A 45 -1.97 1.35 -1.23
C GLU A 45 -0.64 0.65 -0.96
N ARG A 46 -0.36 0.33 0.30
CA ARG A 46 0.95 -0.17 0.75
C ARG A 46 0.93 -1.61 1.21
N THR A 47 -0.22 -2.27 1.27
CA THR A 47 -0.30 -3.67 1.69
C THR A 47 -1.07 -4.54 0.70
N MET A 48 -0.83 -5.84 0.78
CA MET A 48 -1.57 -6.88 0.07
C MET A 48 -2.15 -7.87 1.07
N ALA A 49 -3.45 -8.16 0.95
CA ALA A 49 -4.09 -9.15 1.80
C ALA A 49 -3.57 -10.56 1.48
N CYS A 50 -3.16 -11.29 2.51
CA CYS A 50 -2.76 -12.68 2.37
C CYS A 50 -3.93 -13.55 1.91
N PRO A 51 -3.83 -14.34 0.81
CA PRO A 51 -4.93 -15.16 0.33
C PRO A 51 -5.27 -16.37 1.23
N GLY A 52 -4.45 -16.64 2.25
CA GLY A 52 -4.68 -17.73 3.21
C GLY A 52 -5.40 -17.29 4.47
N CYS A 53 -5.05 -16.12 5.02
CA CYS A 53 -5.55 -15.66 6.32
C CYS A 53 -6.02 -14.20 6.36
N ASN A 54 -6.00 -13.49 5.22
CA ASN A 54 -6.43 -12.09 5.04
C ASN A 54 -5.67 -11.05 5.88
N THR A 55 -4.60 -11.42 6.57
CA THR A 55 -3.70 -10.44 7.19
C THR A 55 -3.08 -9.56 6.10
N ASN A 56 -3.11 -8.24 6.28
CA ASN A 56 -2.41 -7.28 5.43
C ASN A 56 -0.91 -7.49 5.57
N VAL A 57 -0.24 -7.71 4.44
CA VAL A 57 1.21 -7.87 4.36
C VAL A 57 1.78 -6.66 3.64
N GLU A 58 2.81 -6.05 4.19
CA GLU A 58 3.61 -5.03 3.52
C GLU A 58 4.85 -5.67 2.90
N LYS A 59 5.25 -5.21 1.70
CA LYS A 59 6.50 -5.61 1.05
C LYS A 59 7.58 -4.58 1.37
N SER A 60 8.59 -4.98 2.14
CA SER A 60 9.71 -4.11 2.50
C SER A 60 10.75 -3.94 1.37
N HIS A 61 11.14 -5.04 0.73
CA HIS A 61 12.13 -5.07 -0.36
C HIS A 61 12.09 -6.42 -1.08
N GLY A 62 12.74 -6.51 -2.25
CA GLY A 62 12.92 -7.76 -2.97
C GLY A 62 11.83 -8.08 -3.98
N CYS A 63 11.55 -9.38 -4.16
CA CYS A 63 10.67 -9.86 -5.21
C CYS A 63 9.20 -9.88 -4.79
N ASN A 64 8.32 -10.16 -5.75
CA ASN A 64 6.87 -10.23 -5.59
C ASN A 64 6.38 -11.60 -5.12
N HIS A 65 7.26 -12.58 -4.96
CA HIS A 65 6.95 -13.83 -4.26
C HIS A 65 7.12 -13.60 -2.76
N MET A 66 6.02 -13.62 -2.03
CA MET A 66 6.02 -13.47 -0.58
C MET A 66 5.55 -14.74 0.12
N THR A 67 5.96 -14.89 1.38
CA THR A 67 5.49 -15.93 2.29
C THR A 67 4.86 -15.24 3.49
N CYS A 68 3.58 -15.53 3.76
CA CYS A 68 2.89 -14.90 4.88
C CYS A 68 3.50 -15.35 6.22
N ALA A 69 3.97 -14.40 7.03
CA ALA A 69 4.55 -14.70 8.34
C ALA A 69 3.57 -15.37 9.32
N ARG A 70 2.25 -15.19 9.12
CA ARG A 70 1.21 -15.74 10.00
C ARG A 70 0.82 -17.18 9.66
N CYS A 71 0.63 -17.48 8.37
CA CYS A 71 0.07 -18.77 7.93
C CYS A 71 0.96 -19.53 6.93
N ALA A 72 2.19 -19.06 6.71
CA ALA A 72 3.20 -19.64 5.81
C ALA A 72 2.76 -19.83 4.34
N VAL A 73 1.64 -19.25 3.90
CA VAL A 73 1.21 -19.37 2.51
C VAL A 73 2.12 -18.56 1.60
N HIS A 74 2.54 -19.15 0.49
CA HIS A 74 3.22 -18.42 -0.57
C HIS A 74 2.18 -17.71 -1.44
N PHE A 75 2.44 -16.46 -1.80
CA PHE A 75 1.53 -15.67 -2.64
C PHE A 75 2.28 -14.61 -3.44
N CYS A 76 1.66 -14.12 -4.50
CA CYS A 76 2.16 -13.01 -5.28
C CYS A 76 1.69 -11.69 -4.65
N TYR A 77 2.63 -10.84 -4.25
CA TYR A 77 2.34 -9.55 -3.64
C TYR A 77 1.58 -8.59 -4.57
N ARG A 78 1.76 -8.74 -5.89
CA ARG A 78 1.12 -7.85 -6.87
C ARG A 78 -0.36 -8.15 -7.09
N CYS A 79 -0.71 -9.42 -7.16
CA CYS A 79 -2.05 -9.85 -7.56
C CYS A 79 -2.80 -10.60 -6.47
N GLY A 80 -2.18 -10.82 -5.30
CA GLY A 80 -2.77 -11.56 -4.18
C GLY A 80 -2.98 -13.04 -4.43
N THR A 81 -2.54 -13.59 -5.57
CA THR A 81 -2.78 -15.00 -5.92
C THR A 81 -1.91 -15.93 -5.08
N LYS A 82 -2.51 -16.99 -4.54
CA LYS A 82 -1.79 -18.07 -3.85
C LYS A 82 -0.87 -18.81 -4.81
N LEU A 83 0.39 -18.97 -4.41
CA LEU A 83 1.44 -19.65 -5.18
C LEU A 83 1.67 -21.06 -4.65
N ARG A 84 2.18 -21.93 -5.52
CA ARG A 84 2.60 -23.29 -5.13
C ARG A 84 3.97 -23.21 -4.45
N ALA A 85 4.12 -23.87 -3.30
CA ALA A 85 5.36 -23.86 -2.54
C ALA A 85 6.52 -24.51 -3.31
N GLU A 86 6.22 -25.51 -4.13
CA GLU A 86 7.20 -26.28 -4.89
C GLU A 86 7.74 -25.50 -6.11
N SER A 87 7.00 -24.49 -6.59
CA SER A 87 7.35 -23.72 -7.80
C SER A 87 6.74 -22.31 -7.78
N PRO A 88 7.08 -21.47 -6.80
CA PRO A 88 6.42 -20.16 -6.62
C PRO A 88 6.74 -19.19 -7.76
N TYR A 89 7.91 -19.31 -8.39
CA TYR A 89 8.36 -18.43 -9.46
C TYR A 89 7.67 -18.67 -10.81
N LYS A 90 7.08 -19.85 -11.01
CA LYS A 90 6.37 -20.22 -12.24
C LYS A 90 5.25 -19.23 -12.59
N HIS A 91 4.66 -18.58 -11.59
CA HIS A 91 3.64 -17.55 -11.78
C HIS A 91 4.13 -16.35 -12.61
N PHE A 92 5.43 -16.03 -12.55
CA PHE A 92 6.02 -14.90 -13.26
C PHE A 92 6.57 -15.29 -14.65
N GLU A 93 6.65 -16.58 -14.94
CA GLU A 93 7.07 -17.13 -16.24
C GLU A 93 5.87 -17.40 -17.16
N GLN A 94 4.65 -17.43 -16.62
CA GLN A 94 3.45 -17.70 -17.39
C GLN A 94 2.84 -16.41 -17.96
N PRO A 95 2.32 -16.45 -19.21
CA PRO A 95 1.59 -15.34 -19.78
C PRO A 95 0.44 -14.90 -18.86
N GLY A 96 0.38 -13.60 -18.56
CA GLY A 96 -0.60 -13.04 -17.64
C GLY A 96 -0.18 -11.67 -17.12
N SER A 97 -0.97 -11.10 -16.22
CA SER A 97 -0.72 -9.75 -15.66
C SER A 97 0.61 -9.62 -14.91
N CYS A 98 1.15 -10.75 -14.42
CA CYS A 98 2.41 -10.84 -13.65
C CYS A 98 3.59 -11.45 -14.44
N TYR A 99 3.43 -11.69 -15.75
CA TYR A 99 4.52 -12.18 -16.60
C TYR A 99 5.70 -11.20 -16.58
N GLY A 100 6.91 -11.71 -16.31
CA GLY A 100 8.15 -10.92 -16.24
C GLY A 100 8.22 -9.94 -15.05
N LYS A 101 7.31 -10.03 -14.08
CA LYS A 101 7.14 -9.05 -12.99
C LYS A 101 7.54 -9.60 -11.63
N LEU A 102 8.56 -10.45 -11.58
CA LEU A 102 9.08 -10.99 -10.31
C LEU A 102 9.66 -9.89 -9.44
N PHE A 103 10.38 -8.94 -10.03
CA PHE A 103 10.88 -7.75 -9.35
C PHE A 103 10.12 -6.52 -9.85
N ASP A 104 9.94 -5.54 -8.97
CA ASP A 104 9.46 -4.24 -9.39
C ASP A 104 10.67 -3.45 -9.86
N TYR A 105 10.61 -2.91 -11.08
CA TYR A 105 11.64 -2.02 -11.60
C TYR A 105 11.33 -0.61 -11.11
N ASP A 106 12.23 -0.05 -10.31
CA ASP A 106 12.18 1.37 -9.94
C ASP A 106 13.31 2.13 -10.67
N PRO A 107 12.99 2.88 -11.74
CA PRO A 107 13.98 3.67 -12.48
C PRO A 107 14.65 4.76 -11.63
N ALA A 108 14.07 5.17 -10.50
CA ALA A 108 14.65 6.18 -9.62
C ALA A 108 15.80 5.63 -8.75
N THR A 109 15.87 4.31 -8.58
CA THR A 109 16.92 3.64 -7.79
C THR A 109 18.03 3.02 -8.64
N TRP A 110 17.96 3.18 -9.96
CA TRP A 110 18.98 2.68 -10.87
C TRP A 110 20.16 3.65 -10.93
N GLU A 111 21.24 3.32 -10.21
CA GLU A 111 22.56 3.85 -10.51
C GLU A 111 23.14 3.03 -11.66
N PRO A 112 23.59 3.66 -12.76
CA PRO A 112 24.27 2.93 -13.81
C PRO A 112 25.48 2.20 -13.22
N ALA A 113 25.59 0.90 -13.45
CA ALA A 113 26.82 0.19 -13.17
C ALA A 113 27.94 0.83 -14.02
N GLU A 114 29.16 0.95 -13.50
CA GLU A 114 30.29 1.57 -14.21
C GLU A 114 30.53 0.96 -15.62
N GLY A 115 30.11 -0.28 -15.84
CA GLY A 115 30.18 -0.97 -17.13
C GLY A 115 29.09 -0.62 -18.16
N ASP A 116 27.98 0.01 -17.76
CA ASP A 116 26.92 0.45 -18.68
C ASP A 116 27.22 1.82 -19.30
N LEU A 117 28.04 2.64 -18.64
CA LEU A 117 28.55 3.90 -19.16
C LEU A 117 29.50 3.72 -20.36
N LEU A 118 30.17 2.56 -20.44
CA LEU A 118 31.09 2.23 -21.54
C LEU A 118 30.39 1.88 -22.86
N ARG A 119 29.10 1.52 -22.84
CA ARG A 119 28.32 1.28 -24.07
C ARG A 119 27.69 2.54 -24.65
N LEU A 120 27.39 3.52 -23.81
CA LEU A 120 26.84 4.82 -24.23
C LEU A 120 27.93 5.81 -24.70
N ALA A 121 29.20 5.50 -24.47
CA ALA A 121 30.34 6.33 -24.89
C ALA A 121 30.95 5.96 -26.26
N PHE A 122 30.40 4.94 -26.95
CA PHE A 122 30.89 4.47 -28.26
C PHE A 122 29.79 4.30 -29.33
N GLU A 123 28.66 4.98 -29.19
CA GLU A 123 27.74 5.29 -30.30
C GLU A 123 27.83 6.78 -30.66
#